data_AF-R9M8V2-F1
#
_entry.id   AF-R9M8V2-F1
#
_cell.length_a   1.000
_cell.length_b   1.000
_cell.length_c   1.000
_cell.angle_alpha   90.00
_cell.angle_beta   90.00
_cell.angle_gamma   90.00
#
_symmetry.space_group_name_H-M   'P 1'
#
loop_
_entity.id
_entity.type
_entity.pdbx_description
1 polymer ?
#
loop_
_entity_poly.entity_id
_entity_poly.type
_entity_poly.pdbx_seq_one_letter_code
_entity_poly.pdbx_strand_id
1 'polypeptide(L)'
;MWNCDWEYENQETLKQWYEEKLAGIRPNSAVRKIVCKGCGRDFYTLIETKKYCYYHLCGNRGYQKDLKQRRLEKRQNRICKGCGKTFTPKRSDAVYCCNACRQRAYRQSVTDKASDQIEHLQ
;
A
#
# COMPACT_ATOMS: atom_id res chain seq x y z
N MET A 1 4.89 18.82 19.18
CA MET A 1 3.63 18.19 18.72
C MET A 1 2.42 18.87 19.36
N TRP A 2 2.44 20.21 19.54
CA TRP A 2 1.40 20.94 20.29
C TRP A 2 0.29 21.52 19.38
N ASN A 3 0.44 21.46 18.06
CA ASN A 3 -0.44 22.14 17.11
C ASN A 3 -1.29 21.17 16.26
N CYS A 4 -1.26 19.86 16.53
CA CYS A 4 -1.95 18.89 15.67
C CYS A 4 -3.47 18.93 15.87
N ASP A 5 -3.92 19.06 17.11
CA ASP A 5 -5.34 19.05 17.48
C ASP A 5 -6.00 20.36 17.05
N TRP A 6 -5.37 21.48 17.39
CA TRP A 6 -5.82 22.81 16.95
C TRP A 6 -5.93 22.89 15.43
N GLU A 7 -4.92 22.47 14.67
CA GLU A 7 -5.02 22.48 13.20
C GLU A 7 -6.14 21.58 12.69
N TYR A 8 -6.42 20.44 13.34
CA TYR A 8 -7.50 19.54 12.93
C TYR A 8 -8.88 20.17 13.13
N GLU A 9 -9.07 20.90 14.22
CA GLU A 9 -10.32 21.60 14.55
C GLU A 9 -10.50 22.89 13.75
N ASN A 10 -9.41 23.56 13.36
CA ASN A 10 -9.42 24.89 12.73
C ASN A 10 -9.10 24.84 11.22
N GLN A 11 -9.62 23.82 10.52
CA GLN A 11 -9.36 23.64 9.08
C GLN A 11 -9.92 24.78 8.21
N GLU A 12 -11.07 25.36 8.57
CA GLU A 12 -11.64 26.48 7.82
C GLU A 12 -10.76 27.74 7.92
N THR A 13 -10.24 28.05 9.11
CA THR A 13 -9.28 29.14 9.32
C THR A 13 -8.02 28.96 8.48
N LEU A 14 -7.46 27.74 8.47
CA LEU A 14 -6.27 27.43 7.69
C LEU A 14 -6.55 27.47 6.18
N LYS A 15 -7.75 27.06 5.76
CA LYS A 15 -8.20 27.17 4.37
C LYS A 15 -8.26 28.64 3.94
N GLN A 16 -8.87 29.50 4.75
CA GLN A 16 -8.92 30.94 4.49
C GLN A 16 -7.51 31.53 4.34
N TRP A 17 -6.58 31.21 5.25
CA TRP A 17 -5.19 31.68 5.14
C TRP A 17 -4.50 31.18 3.86
N TYR A 18 -4.86 29.99 3.38
CA TYR A 18 -4.33 29.44 2.13
C TYR A 18 -4.89 30.18 0.91
N GLU A 19 -6.17 30.52 0.93
CA GLU A 19 -6.82 31.33 -0.12
C GLU A 19 -6.26 32.76 -0.15
N GLU A 20 -6.11 33.40 1.02
CA GLU A 20 -5.46 34.72 1.15
C GLU A 20 -4.00 34.72 0.66
N LYS A 21 -3.28 33.61 0.89
CA LYS A 21 -1.94 33.41 0.35
C LYS A 21 -1.95 33.35 -1.17
N LEU A 22 -2.87 32.58 -1.76
CA LEU A 22 -3.02 32.50 -3.23
C LEU A 22 -3.46 33.84 -3.84
N ALA A 23 -4.25 34.62 -3.12
CA ALA A 23 -4.70 35.95 -3.54
C ALA A 23 -3.63 37.06 -3.37
N GLY A 24 -2.46 36.75 -2.81
CA GLY A 24 -1.40 37.72 -2.57
C GLY A 24 -1.66 38.68 -1.39
N ILE A 25 -2.73 38.47 -0.61
CA ILE A 25 -3.07 39.24 0.59
C ILE A 25 -2.10 38.90 1.72
N ARG A 26 -1.80 37.60 1.89
CA ARG A 26 -0.87 37.09 2.90
C ARG A 26 0.20 36.18 2.28
N PRO A 27 1.06 36.71 1.39
CA PRO A 27 1.96 35.90 0.56
C PRO A 27 2.97 35.10 1.39
N ASN A 28 3.35 35.62 2.56
CA ASN A 28 4.30 34.99 3.48
C ASN A 28 3.67 33.94 4.42
N SER A 29 2.38 33.61 4.25
CA SER A 29 1.73 32.58 5.07
C SER A 29 2.39 31.21 4.85
N ALA A 30 2.80 30.54 5.93
CA ALA A 30 3.40 29.20 5.89
C ALA A 30 2.39 28.08 5.63
N VAL A 31 1.09 28.42 5.54
CA VAL A 31 0.04 27.44 5.31
C VAL A 31 0.19 26.77 3.96
N ARG A 32 -0.12 25.47 3.93
CA ARG A 32 -0.07 24.63 2.75
C ARG A 32 -1.26 23.68 2.72
N LYS A 33 -1.72 23.37 1.50
CA LYS A 33 -2.73 22.36 1.22
C LYS A 33 -2.03 21.04 0.87
N ILE A 34 -2.35 19.97 1.58
CA ILE A 34 -1.77 18.63 1.36
C ILE A 34 -2.84 17.54 1.39
N VAL A 35 -2.59 16.45 0.66
CA VAL A 35 -3.46 15.27 0.65
C VAL A 35 -3.10 14.34 1.81
N CYS A 36 -4.08 14.02 2.66
CA CYS A 36 -3.88 13.10 3.77
C CYS A 36 -3.57 11.68 3.28
N LYS A 37 -2.40 11.13 3.65
CA LYS A 37 -2.02 9.75 3.29
C LYS A 37 -2.93 8.67 3.89
N GLY A 38 -3.66 9.00 4.96
CA GLY A 38 -4.61 8.10 5.61
C GLY A 38 -5.96 8.03 4.89
N CYS A 39 -6.72 9.12 4.91
CA CYS A 39 -8.08 9.16 4.37
C CYS A 39 -8.17 9.65 2.90
N GLY A 40 -7.16 10.33 2.38
CA GLY A 40 -7.15 10.85 1.01
C GLY A 40 -7.79 12.23 0.84
N ARG A 41 -8.33 12.84 1.90
CA ARG A 41 -8.88 14.20 1.83
C ARG A 41 -7.77 15.26 1.80
N ASP A 42 -8.06 16.37 1.16
CA ASP A 42 -7.27 17.59 1.30
C ASP A 42 -7.39 18.16 2.71
N PHE A 43 -6.30 18.68 3.24
CA PHE A 43 -6.29 19.44 4.49
C PHE A 43 -5.19 20.49 4.49
N TYR A 44 -5.30 21.45 5.39
CA TYR A 44 -4.42 22.60 5.49
C TYR A 44 -3.59 22.50 6.77
N THR A 45 -2.33 22.93 6.72
CA THR A 45 -1.41 22.85 7.86
C THR A 45 -0.31 23.89 7.78
N LEU A 46 0.26 24.24 8.93
CA LEU A 46 1.50 25.01 9.09
C LEU A 46 2.73 24.11 9.26
N ILE A 47 2.55 22.80 9.49
CA ILE A 47 3.63 21.82 9.67
C ILE A 47 4.03 21.16 8.34
N GLU A 48 5.27 21.38 7.89
CA GLU A 48 5.73 20.98 6.55
C GLU A 48 5.82 19.46 6.40
N THR A 49 6.23 18.78 7.46
CA THR A 49 6.44 17.34 7.49
C THR A 49 5.15 16.56 7.78
N LYS A 50 3.99 17.24 7.89
CA LYS A 50 2.71 16.60 8.23
C LYS A 50 2.25 15.71 7.09
N LYS A 51 1.84 14.49 7.43
CA LYS A 51 1.42 13.46 6.45
C LYS A 51 -0.09 13.16 6.49
N TYR A 52 -0.74 13.50 7.60
CA TYR A 52 -2.11 13.10 7.90
C TYR A 52 -2.89 14.29 8.42
N CYS A 53 -4.17 14.37 8.06
CA CYS A 53 -5.06 15.41 8.57
C CYS A 53 -5.17 15.37 10.09
N TYR A 54 -5.12 14.16 10.66
CA TYR A 54 -5.03 13.95 12.09
C TYR A 54 -4.30 12.65 12.37
N TYR A 55 -3.22 12.69 13.16
CA TYR A 55 -2.39 11.51 13.41
C TYR A 55 -3.16 10.42 14.15
N HIS A 56 -3.98 10.78 15.13
CA HIS A 56 -4.74 9.83 15.94
C HIS A 56 -5.75 9.01 15.11
N LEU A 57 -6.37 9.59 14.09
CA LEU A 57 -7.33 8.89 13.23
C LEU A 57 -6.69 8.31 11.96
N CYS A 58 -5.81 9.06 11.31
CA CYS A 58 -5.32 8.73 9.97
C CYS A 58 -3.91 8.15 9.95
N GLY A 59 -3.16 8.21 11.05
CA GLY A 59 -1.78 7.72 11.12
C GLY A 59 -1.67 6.22 10.82
N ASN A 60 -2.42 5.39 11.56
CA ASN A 60 -2.43 3.95 11.34
C ASN A 60 -3.05 3.60 9.98
N ARG A 61 -4.12 4.29 9.56
CA ARG A 61 -4.75 4.06 8.24
C ARG A 61 -3.75 4.27 7.10
N GLY A 62 -2.96 5.34 7.15
CA GLY A 62 -1.90 5.60 6.18
C GLY A 62 -0.78 4.58 6.25
N TYR A 63 -0.31 4.25 7.45
CA TYR A 63 0.72 3.24 7.66
C TYR A 63 0.33 1.86 7.08
N GLN A 64 -0.90 1.41 7.29
CA GLN A 64 -1.36 0.13 6.74
C GLN A 64 -1.44 0.13 5.21
N LYS A 65 -1.82 1.27 4.60
CA LYS A 65 -1.78 1.43 3.13
C LYS A 65 -0.35 1.32 2.60
N ASP A 66 0.59 2.03 3.23
CA ASP A 66 2.01 1.98 2.85
C ASP A 66 2.59 0.57 3.02
N LEU A 67 2.28 -0.11 4.12
CA LEU A 67 2.69 -1.51 4.32
C LEU A 67 2.12 -2.45 3.26
N LYS A 68 0.85 -2.28 2.89
CA LYS A 68 0.22 -3.08 1.83
C LYS A 68 0.94 -2.86 0.50
N GLN A 69 1.23 -1.61 0.15
CA GLN A 69 1.92 -1.27 -1.09
C GLN A 69 3.34 -1.87 -1.12
N ARG A 70 4.14 -1.67 -0.07
CA ARG A 70 5.47 -2.28 0.06
C ARG A 70 5.46 -3.81 -0.05
N ARG A 71 4.44 -4.46 0.52
CA ARG A 71 4.26 -5.92 0.41
C ARG A 71 3.95 -6.36 -1.02
N LEU A 72 3.17 -5.58 -1.77
CA LEU A 72 2.87 -5.86 -3.18
C LEU A 72 4.13 -5.69 -4.04
N GLU A 73 4.85 -4.59 -3.88
CA GLU A 73 6.10 -4.29 -4.58
C GLU A 73 7.17 -5.36 -4.31
N LYS A 74 7.40 -5.73 -3.05
CA LYS A 74 8.38 -6.78 -2.70
C LYS A 74 8.04 -8.14 -3.30
N ARG A 75 6.76 -8.39 -3.58
CA ARG A 75 6.26 -9.68 -4.07
C ARG A 75 6.10 -9.72 -5.57
N GLN A 76 6.13 -8.58 -6.25
CA GLN A 76 5.86 -8.51 -7.68
C GLN A 76 6.81 -9.39 -8.48
N ASN A 77 6.38 -9.73 -9.68
CA ASN A 77 7.19 -10.43 -10.67
C ASN A 77 7.67 -11.84 -10.29
N ARG A 78 6.92 -12.59 -9.46
CA ARG A 78 7.23 -14.02 -9.26
C ARG A 78 6.92 -14.82 -10.49
N ILE A 79 7.74 -15.83 -10.76
CA ILE A 79 7.50 -16.78 -11.85
C ILE A 79 6.65 -17.95 -11.33
N CYS A 80 5.54 -18.24 -11.99
CA CYS A 80 4.69 -19.39 -11.67
C CYS A 80 5.39 -20.70 -12.05
N LYS A 81 5.63 -21.61 -11.09
CA LYS A 81 6.22 -22.93 -11.38
C LYS A 81 5.35 -23.81 -12.28
N GLY A 82 4.06 -23.51 -12.39
CA GLY A 82 3.13 -24.30 -13.20
C GLY A 82 3.11 -23.90 -14.67
N CYS A 83 3.23 -22.60 -15.00
CA CYS A 83 3.04 -22.10 -16.38
C CYS A 83 4.12 -21.12 -16.85
N GLY A 84 5.14 -20.83 -16.03
CA GLY A 84 6.23 -19.90 -16.37
C GLY A 84 5.84 -18.42 -16.42
N LYS A 85 4.55 -18.08 -16.30
CA LYS A 85 4.11 -16.68 -16.34
C LYS A 85 4.47 -15.94 -15.06
N THR A 86 4.81 -14.67 -15.23
CA THR A 86 5.02 -13.70 -14.16
C THR A 86 3.69 -13.36 -13.46
N PHE A 87 3.69 -13.28 -12.13
CA PHE A 87 2.53 -12.90 -11.33
C PHE A 87 2.91 -12.20 -10.02
N THR A 88 1.96 -11.46 -9.45
CA THR A 88 2.10 -10.84 -8.12
C THR A 88 1.30 -11.65 -7.10
N PRO A 89 1.96 -12.37 -6.18
CA PRO A 89 1.31 -13.25 -5.24
C PRO A 89 0.65 -12.49 -4.08
N LYS A 90 -0.54 -12.93 -3.68
CA LYS A 90 -1.24 -12.42 -2.50
C LYS A 90 -0.56 -12.81 -1.19
N ARG A 91 0.08 -13.99 -1.14
CA ARG A 91 0.82 -14.52 0.02
C ARG A 91 2.32 -14.63 -0.28
N SER A 92 3.16 -14.56 0.75
CA SER A 92 4.63 -14.64 0.59
C SER A 92 5.15 -16.01 0.18
N ASP A 93 4.37 -17.07 0.40
CA ASP A 93 4.70 -18.46 0.09
C ASP A 93 4.09 -18.94 -1.23
N ALA A 94 3.35 -18.08 -1.95
CA ALA A 94 2.70 -18.52 -3.17
C ALA A 94 3.72 -18.82 -4.27
N VAL A 95 3.57 -20.02 -4.85
CA VAL A 95 4.44 -20.61 -5.89
C VAL A 95 3.76 -20.62 -7.27
N TYR A 96 2.42 -20.60 -7.29
CA TYR A 96 1.61 -20.71 -8.50
C TYR A 96 0.74 -19.47 -8.67
N CYS A 97 0.56 -19.02 -9.91
CA CYS A 97 -0.26 -17.84 -10.22
C CYS A 97 -1.76 -18.07 -9.97
N CYS A 98 -2.22 -19.32 -10.01
CA CYS A 98 -3.63 -19.67 -9.80
C CYS A 98 -3.79 -21.12 -9.31
N ASN A 99 -5.00 -21.46 -8.85
CA ASN A 99 -5.34 -22.81 -8.40
C ASN A 99 -5.19 -23.85 -9.52
N ALA A 100 -5.47 -23.51 -10.77
CA ALA A 100 -5.31 -24.43 -11.90
C ALA A 100 -3.84 -24.85 -12.09
N CYS A 101 -2.89 -23.90 -12.01
CA CYS A 101 -1.47 -24.21 -12.07
C CYS A 101 -1.01 -25.06 -10.88
N ARG A 102 -1.51 -24.77 -9.67
CA ARG A 102 -1.22 -25.59 -8.48
C ARG A 102 -1.72 -27.02 -8.64
N GLN A 103 -2.96 -27.20 -9.09
CA GLN A 103 -3.56 -28.53 -9.27
C GLN A 103 -2.87 -29.32 -10.38
N ARG A 104 -2.50 -28.68 -11.50
CA ARG A 104 -1.72 -29.33 -12.57
C ARG A 104 -0.38 -29.84 -12.06
N ALA A 105 0.38 -29.00 -11.36
CA ALA A 105 1.67 -29.41 -10.80
C ALA A 105 1.53 -30.53 -9.77
N TYR A 106 0.47 -30.49 -8.93
CA TYR A 106 0.17 -31.57 -8.00
C TYR A 106 -0.09 -32.90 -8.72
N ARG A 107 -0.97 -32.91 -9.73
CA ARG A 107 -1.27 -34.13 -10.51
C ARG A 107 -0.03 -34.73 -11.15
N GLN A 108 0.81 -33.90 -11.77
CA GLN A 108 2.09 -34.34 -12.36
C GLN A 108 3.00 -34.98 -11.30
N SER A 109 3.16 -34.35 -10.14
CA SER A 109 4.02 -34.90 -9.07
C SER A 109 3.53 -36.24 -8.50
N VAL A 110 2.23 -36.54 -8.62
CA VAL A 110 1.68 -37.84 -8.20
C VAL A 110 1.94 -38.91 -9.26
N THR A 111 1.82 -38.57 -10.55
CA THR A 111 2.11 -39.51 -11.64
C THR A 111 3.60 -39.85 -11.71
N ASP A 112 4.48 -38.86 -11.56
CA ASP A 112 5.92 -39.06 -11.61
C ASP A 112 6.38 -40.01 -10.49
N LYS A 113 5.89 -39.79 -9.26
CA LYS A 113 6.16 -40.69 -8.13
C LYS A 113 5.65 -42.12 -8.35
N ALA A 114 4.51 -42.28 -9.00
CA ALA A 114 3.98 -43.60 -9.32
C ALA A 114 4.87 -44.30 -10.36
N SER A 115 5.40 -43.55 -11.34
CA SER A 115 6.38 -44.05 -12.32
C SER A 115 7.68 -44.48 -11.64
N ASP A 116 8.25 -43.64 -10.78
CA ASP A 116 9.51 -43.90 -10.07
C ASP A 116 9.43 -45.18 -9.20
N GLN A 117 8.27 -45.42 -8.57
CA GLN A 117 8.06 -46.64 -7.78
C GLN A 117 7.98 -47.90 -8.64
N ILE A 118 7.45 -47.81 -9.86
CA ILE A 118 7.38 -48.95 -10.78
C ILE A 118 8.78 -49.30 -11.30
N GLU A 119 9.59 -48.30 -11.65
CA GLU A 119 10.97 -48.51 -12.12
C GLU A 119 11.87 -49.13 -11.05
N HIS A 120 11.71 -48.75 -9.77
CA HIS A 120 12.51 -49.30 -8.67
C HIS A 120 12.16 -50.74 -8.26
N LEU A 121 11.07 -51.30 -8.80
CA LEU A 121 10.60 -52.67 -8.54
C LEU A 121 10.99 -53.67 -9.64
N GLN A 122 11.66 -53.23 -10.70
CA GLN A 122 12.21 -54.06 -11.78
C GLN A 122 13.71 -54.29 -11.62
#